data_AF-X1GXH7-F1
#
_entry.id   AF-X1GXH7-F1
#
_cell.length_a   1.000
_cell.length_b   1.000
_cell.length_c   1.000
_cell.angle_alpha   90.00
_cell.angle_beta   90.00
_cell.angle_gamma   90.00
#
_symmetry.space_group_name_H-M   'P 1'
#
loop_
_entity.id
_entity.type
_entity.pdbx_description
1 polymer ?
#
loop_
_entity_poly.entity_id
_entity_poly.type
_entity_poly.pdbx_seq_one_letter_code
_entity_poly.pdbx_strand_id
1 'polypeptide(L)'
;MDFNKLIARAKNILLTPKTEWPVIAAEQDTVQGIFTNYVMILAAIPAVIQFLKLSIIGTAIPFLGNFRLGIGAGITQMVVTYVLALGVCYLMMLIIDALAPTFGGEKNQVQALKSIAYANTAGWIASVLGLVGILGSLAVLAAAIYGIYLLYIGLPSTMKCPQEKAGGYAAVTIIVAFVLSLVLGVVLASVTGLSAAMSGAMTGGLHSSSTYTPDKDSALGALAAMGQRADAASKKLEAAQKSGDANAQAQAAGQMLGAVLGGGAQVEALAPDALKPFVPDTLGGLPRTGFSEGRIQA
;
A
#
# COMPACT_ATOMS: atom_id res chain seq x y z
N MET A 1 14.27 31.99 14.66
CA MET A 1 14.57 31.05 13.55
C MET A 1 14.97 31.88 12.35
N ASP A 2 16.21 31.76 11.90
CA ASP A 2 16.70 32.51 10.73
C ASP A 2 16.50 31.67 9.45
N PHE A 3 15.40 31.90 8.75
CA PHE A 3 15.09 31.20 7.49
C PHE A 3 16.21 31.36 6.45
N ASN A 4 16.86 32.52 6.41
CA ASN A 4 18.00 32.75 5.54
C ASN A 4 19.18 31.81 5.84
N LYS A 5 19.42 31.51 7.12
CA LYS A 5 20.46 30.56 7.53
C LYS A 5 20.11 29.13 7.12
N LEU A 6 18.84 28.74 7.25
CA LEU A 6 18.35 27.43 6.81
C LEU A 6 18.51 27.27 5.28
N ILE A 7 18.08 28.26 4.51
CA ILE A 7 18.18 28.24 3.04
C ILE A 7 19.66 28.23 2.61
N ALA A 8 20.50 29.04 3.23
CA ALA A 8 21.94 29.05 2.95
C ALA A 8 22.57 27.67 3.24
N ARG A 9 22.21 27.05 4.38
CA ARG A 9 22.68 25.70 4.72
C ARG A 9 22.24 24.66 3.70
N ALA A 10 20.95 24.66 3.36
CA ALA A 10 20.39 23.73 2.37
C ALA A 10 21.01 23.93 0.98
N LYS A 11 21.30 25.17 0.60
CA LYS A 11 22.02 25.47 -0.65
C LYS A 11 23.46 24.98 -0.61
N ASN A 12 24.19 25.26 0.46
CA ASN A 12 25.59 24.88 0.57
C ASN A 12 25.78 23.37 0.61
N ILE A 13 24.92 22.63 1.31
CA ILE A 13 25.01 21.17 1.33
C ILE A 13 24.71 20.57 -0.05
N LEU A 14 23.83 21.19 -0.84
CA LEU A 14 23.49 20.69 -2.18
C LEU A 14 24.46 21.13 -3.28
N LEU A 15 25.12 22.29 -3.14
CA LEU A 15 26.00 22.83 -4.19
C LEU A 15 27.49 22.62 -3.87
N THR A 16 27.86 22.66 -2.60
CA THR A 16 29.24 22.59 -2.13
C THR A 16 29.40 21.61 -0.96
N PRO A 17 28.97 20.34 -1.10
CA PRO A 17 28.92 19.41 0.03
C PRO A 17 30.30 19.12 0.63
N LYS A 18 31.35 19.02 -0.21
CA LYS A 18 32.71 18.70 0.24
C LYS A 18 33.27 19.71 1.24
N THR A 19 32.91 20.99 1.11
CA THR A 19 33.36 22.05 2.00
C THR A 19 32.40 22.27 3.17
N GLU A 20 31.10 21.99 2.98
CA GLU A 20 30.09 22.20 4.01
C GLU A 20 30.08 21.09 5.08
N TRP A 21 30.38 19.84 4.72
CA TRP A 21 30.39 18.72 5.68
C TRP A 21 31.35 18.92 6.88
N PRO A 22 32.61 19.36 6.68
CA PRO A 22 33.51 19.67 7.80
C PRO A 22 32.99 20.81 8.69
N VAL A 23 32.36 21.84 8.08
CA VAL A 23 31.77 22.97 8.83
C VAL A 23 30.62 22.46 9.71
N ILE A 24 29.72 21.67 9.14
CA ILE A 24 28.61 21.04 9.84
C ILE A 24 29.12 20.15 10.99
N ALA A 25 30.17 19.35 10.74
CA ALA A 25 30.74 18.48 11.75
C ALA A 25 31.37 19.26 12.93
N ALA A 26 31.95 20.43 12.67
CA ALA A 26 32.55 21.29 13.69
C ALA A 26 31.52 22.11 14.50
N GLU A 27 30.33 22.36 13.93
CA GLU A 27 29.28 23.11 14.62
C GLU A 27 28.80 22.41 15.89
N GLN A 28 28.68 23.15 16.98
CA GLN A 28 28.11 22.68 18.23
C GLN A 28 26.60 22.82 18.15
N ASP A 29 25.91 21.69 18.03
CA ASP A 29 24.45 21.64 17.98
C ASP A 29 23.92 20.60 18.96
N THR A 30 22.61 20.66 19.22
CA THR A 30 21.90 19.63 19.98
C THR A 30 20.94 18.88 19.07
N VAL A 31 20.61 17.64 19.43
CA VAL A 31 19.59 16.83 18.74
C VAL A 31 18.30 17.62 18.60
N GLN A 32 17.81 18.20 19.71
CA GLN A 32 16.60 19.03 19.71
C GLN A 32 16.72 20.23 18.77
N GLY A 33 17.85 20.96 18.81
CA GLY A 33 18.05 22.15 17.99
C GLY A 33 17.98 21.85 16.49
N ILE A 34 18.66 20.79 16.03
CA ILE A 34 18.60 20.38 14.61
C ILE A 34 17.20 19.91 14.25
N PHE A 35 16.57 19.13 15.14
CA PHE A 35 15.26 18.56 14.87
C PHE A 35 14.19 19.66 14.72
N THR A 36 14.18 20.64 15.63
CA THR A 36 13.17 21.72 15.64
C THR A 36 13.43 22.79 14.60
N ASN A 37 14.69 23.16 14.37
CA ASN A 37 15.02 24.29 13.49
C ASN A 37 15.28 23.86 12.04
N TYR A 38 15.44 22.57 11.75
CA TYR A 38 15.78 22.09 10.41
C TYR A 38 14.87 20.95 9.95
N VAL A 39 14.89 19.82 10.67
CA VAL A 39 14.19 18.58 10.25
C VAL A 39 12.68 18.79 10.17
N MET A 40 12.05 19.36 11.21
CA MET A 40 10.61 19.60 11.23
C MET A 40 10.15 20.51 10.08
N ILE A 41 10.93 21.53 9.75
CA ILE A 41 10.58 22.48 8.69
C ILE A 41 10.69 21.82 7.32
N LEU A 42 11.82 21.17 7.03
CA LEU A 42 12.05 20.58 5.71
C LEU A 42 11.25 19.30 5.48
N ALA A 43 10.99 18.49 6.51
CA ALA A 43 10.14 17.30 6.40
C ALA A 43 8.66 17.65 6.19
N ALA A 44 8.23 18.88 6.51
CA ALA A 44 6.87 19.33 6.20
C ALA A 44 6.65 19.52 4.69
N ILE A 45 7.71 19.87 3.94
CA ILE A 45 7.64 20.07 2.48
C ILE A 45 7.10 18.82 1.76
N PRO A 46 7.75 17.63 1.86
CA PRO A 46 7.25 16.45 1.15
C PRO A 46 5.85 16.04 1.62
N ALA A 47 5.50 16.22 2.90
CA ALA A 47 4.17 15.89 3.40
C ALA A 47 3.08 16.75 2.74
N VAL A 48 3.30 18.07 2.66
CA VAL A 48 2.37 19.00 1.98
C VAL A 48 2.32 18.71 0.48
N ILE A 49 3.48 18.50 -0.17
CA ILE A 49 3.53 18.23 -1.60
C ILE A 49 2.79 16.92 -1.94
N GLN A 50 2.97 15.87 -1.14
CA GLN A 50 2.26 14.61 -1.33
C GLN A 50 0.74 14.77 -1.13
N PHE A 51 0.32 15.55 -0.14
CA PHE A 51 -1.09 15.89 0.06
C PHE A 51 -1.69 16.61 -1.16
N LEU A 52 -1.00 17.63 -1.68
CA LEU A 52 -1.44 18.37 -2.87
C LEU A 52 -1.54 17.45 -4.09
N LYS A 53 -0.54 16.58 -4.28
CA LYS A 53 -0.52 15.62 -5.39
C LYS A 53 -1.68 14.63 -5.34
N LEU A 54 -1.96 14.06 -4.18
CA LEU A 54 -2.97 13.01 -4.04
C LEU A 54 -4.40 13.55 -3.88
N SER A 55 -4.57 14.70 -3.21
CA SER A 55 -5.90 15.21 -2.83
C SER A 55 -6.40 16.31 -3.76
N ILE A 56 -5.51 17.17 -4.25
CA ILE A 56 -5.89 18.31 -5.11
C ILE A 56 -5.68 17.98 -6.57
N ILE A 57 -4.47 17.61 -6.98
CA ILE A 57 -4.18 17.30 -8.39
C ILE A 57 -4.85 15.98 -8.78
N GLY A 58 -4.73 14.98 -7.91
CA GLY A 58 -5.06 13.60 -8.23
C GLY A 58 -3.90 12.94 -8.94
N THR A 59 -3.74 11.64 -8.72
CA THR A 59 -2.71 10.84 -9.39
C THR A 59 -3.40 9.79 -10.22
N ALA A 60 -3.05 9.71 -11.51
CA ALA A 60 -3.43 8.60 -12.34
C ALA A 60 -2.69 7.36 -11.83
N ILE A 61 -3.42 6.43 -11.22
CA ILE A 61 -2.88 5.12 -10.87
C ILE A 61 -2.98 4.28 -12.14
N PRO A 62 -1.87 3.68 -12.62
CA PRO A 62 -1.95 2.72 -13.71
C PRO A 62 -3.04 1.69 -13.42
N PHE A 63 -3.87 1.39 -14.41
CA PHE A 63 -5.00 0.43 -14.32
C PHE A 63 -6.22 0.86 -13.48
N LEU A 64 -6.14 1.91 -12.65
CA LEU A 64 -7.25 2.37 -11.79
C LEU A 64 -7.85 3.73 -12.20
N GLY A 65 -7.26 4.40 -13.19
CA GLY A 65 -7.70 5.72 -13.64
C GLY A 65 -7.27 6.84 -12.69
N ASN A 66 -7.94 7.99 -12.78
CA ASN A 66 -7.63 9.15 -11.94
C ASN A 66 -8.14 8.93 -10.52
N PHE A 67 -7.21 8.72 -9.59
CA PHE A 67 -7.51 8.58 -8.17
C PHE A 67 -7.23 9.91 -7.46
N ARG A 68 -8.24 10.38 -6.72
CA ARG A 68 -8.13 11.54 -5.83
C ARG A 68 -8.52 11.10 -4.44
N LEU A 69 -7.63 11.36 -3.49
CA LEU A 69 -7.94 11.17 -2.08
C LEU A 69 -8.87 12.29 -1.63
N GLY A 70 -9.97 11.96 -0.94
CA GLY A 70 -10.85 12.97 -0.37
C GLY A 70 -10.08 13.89 0.59
N ILE A 71 -10.40 15.18 0.64
CA ILE A 71 -9.63 16.19 1.39
C ILE A 71 -9.41 15.78 2.85
N GLY A 72 -10.44 15.23 3.52
CA GLY A 72 -10.31 14.74 4.90
C GLY A 72 -9.29 13.61 5.05
N ALA A 73 -9.33 12.60 4.17
CA ALA A 73 -8.36 11.51 4.15
C ALA A 73 -6.95 12.00 3.77
N GLY A 74 -6.88 13.00 2.89
CA GLY A 74 -5.64 13.68 2.51
C GLY A 74 -4.96 14.39 3.67
N ILE A 75 -5.72 15.12 4.48
CA ILE A 75 -5.19 15.80 5.67
C ILE A 75 -4.69 14.77 6.69
N THR A 76 -5.47 13.70 6.94
CA THR A 76 -5.03 12.60 7.82
C THR A 76 -3.74 11.98 7.32
N GLN A 77 -3.66 11.68 6.01
CA GLN A 77 -2.43 11.16 5.41
C GLN A 77 -1.26 12.13 5.59
N MET A 78 -1.45 13.42 5.32
CA MET A 78 -0.41 14.44 5.46
C MET A 78 0.19 14.44 6.87
N VAL A 79 -0.67 14.46 7.90
CA VAL A 79 -0.26 14.48 9.30
C VAL A 79 0.46 13.18 9.67
N VAL A 80 -0.09 12.03 9.28
CA VAL A 80 0.52 10.71 9.56
C VAL A 80 1.87 10.59 8.86
N THR A 81 1.98 10.94 7.58
CA THR A 81 3.25 10.94 6.83
C THR A 81 4.26 11.86 7.49
N TYR A 82 3.85 13.06 7.92
CA TYR A 82 4.75 13.99 8.57
C TYR A 82 5.30 13.44 9.89
N VAL A 83 4.44 12.94 10.78
CA VAL A 83 4.86 12.36 12.07
C VAL A 83 5.75 11.14 11.86
N LEU A 84 5.40 10.28 10.90
CA LEU A 84 6.21 9.11 10.56
C LEU A 84 7.58 9.51 9.98
N ALA A 85 7.65 10.54 9.14
CA ALA A 85 8.91 11.04 8.59
C ALA A 85 9.85 11.55 9.68
N LEU A 86 9.31 12.26 10.68
CA LEU A 86 10.05 12.67 11.87
C LEU A 86 10.56 11.46 12.65
N GLY A 87 9.68 10.48 12.90
CA GLY A 87 10.03 9.23 13.58
C GLY A 87 11.13 8.46 12.86
N VAL A 88 11.05 8.34 11.53
CA VAL A 88 12.07 7.65 10.71
C VAL A 88 13.40 8.39 10.74
N CYS A 89 13.40 9.72 10.70
CA CYS A 89 14.63 10.51 10.84
C CYS A 89 15.28 10.28 12.21
N TYR A 90 14.49 10.25 13.28
CA TYR A 90 14.96 9.93 14.63
C TYR A 90 15.49 8.49 14.75
N LEU A 91 14.78 7.51 14.18
CA LEU A 91 15.23 6.12 14.14
C LEU A 91 16.53 5.98 13.35
N MET A 92 16.66 6.67 12.22
CA MET A 92 17.90 6.68 11.43
C MET A 92 19.08 7.25 12.19
N MET A 93 18.88 8.33 12.96
CA MET A 93 19.92 8.84 13.86
C MET A 93 20.42 7.74 14.81
N LEU A 94 19.50 6.99 15.44
CA LEU A 94 19.88 5.91 16.37
C LEU A 94 20.58 4.75 15.66
N ILE A 95 20.12 4.39 14.46
CA ILE A 95 20.71 3.30 13.68
C ILE A 95 22.11 3.67 13.21
N ILE A 96 22.29 4.88 12.68
CA ILE A 96 23.60 5.40 12.26
C ILE A 96 24.52 5.43 13.49
N ASP A 97 24.11 6.01 14.61
CA ASP A 97 24.90 6.03 15.84
C ASP A 97 25.29 4.61 16.32
N ALA A 98 24.35 3.66 16.26
CA ALA A 98 24.59 2.27 16.65
C ALA A 98 25.54 1.53 15.70
N LEU A 99 25.51 1.83 14.41
CA LEU A 99 26.38 1.23 13.40
C LEU A 99 27.80 1.81 13.40
N ALA A 100 28.01 3.00 13.97
CA ALA A 100 29.30 3.69 13.93
C ALA A 100 30.49 2.81 14.39
N PRO A 101 30.42 2.08 15.52
CA PRO A 101 31.53 1.25 15.98
C PRO A 101 31.88 0.10 15.02
N THR A 102 30.87 -0.48 14.36
CA THR A 102 31.06 -1.57 13.38
C THR A 102 31.88 -1.10 12.18
N PHE A 103 31.77 0.18 11.82
CA PHE A 103 32.51 0.79 10.71
C PHE A 103 33.73 1.59 11.17
N GLY A 104 34.13 1.50 12.45
CA GLY A 104 35.29 2.22 13.00
C GLY A 104 35.08 3.72 13.17
N GLY A 105 33.84 4.19 13.23
CA GLY A 105 33.47 5.57 13.58
C GLY A 105 33.20 5.75 15.07
N GLU A 106 33.07 7.01 15.48
CA GLU A 106 32.72 7.41 16.84
C GLU A 106 31.19 7.51 17.00
N LYS A 107 30.67 7.01 18.13
CA LYS A 107 29.25 7.19 18.48
C LYS A 107 29.01 8.63 18.89
N ASN A 108 28.11 9.30 18.19
CA ASN A 108 27.63 10.62 18.52
C ASN A 108 26.27 10.85 17.84
N GLN A 109 25.20 10.84 18.64
CA GLN A 109 23.84 11.02 18.14
C GLN A 109 23.62 12.35 17.41
N VAL A 110 24.28 13.43 17.87
CA VAL A 110 24.20 14.74 17.19
C VAL A 110 24.79 14.63 15.78
N GLN A 111 25.98 14.02 15.66
CA GLN A 111 26.64 13.84 14.36
C GLN A 111 25.87 12.89 13.44
N ALA A 112 25.30 11.82 13.99
CA ALA A 112 24.44 10.90 13.25
C ALA A 112 23.18 11.61 12.71
N LEU A 113 22.57 12.49 13.52
CA LEU A 113 21.43 13.30 13.09
C LEU A 113 21.83 14.27 11.98
N LYS A 114 23.00 14.93 12.11
CA LYS A 114 23.53 15.81 11.05
C LYS A 114 23.68 15.03 9.74
N SER A 115 24.31 13.86 9.76
CA SER A 115 24.47 13.03 8.56
C SER A 115 23.15 12.76 7.85
N ILE A 116 22.15 12.25 8.59
CA ILE A 116 20.88 11.88 7.96
C ILE A 116 20.08 13.12 7.55
N ALA A 117 19.96 14.14 8.40
CA ALA A 117 19.16 15.33 8.12
C ALA A 117 19.68 16.10 6.90
N TYR A 118 20.99 16.28 6.81
CA TYR A 118 21.60 17.01 5.70
C TYR A 118 21.66 16.18 4.42
N ALA A 119 21.83 14.85 4.49
CA ALA A 119 21.70 13.99 3.32
C ALA A 119 20.27 13.96 2.76
N ASN A 120 19.26 13.94 3.65
CA ASN A 120 17.84 13.91 3.25
C ASN A 120 17.34 15.24 2.68
N THR A 121 18.11 16.32 2.83
CA THR A 121 17.78 17.65 2.31
C THR A 121 17.55 17.64 0.80
N ALA A 122 18.33 16.85 0.07
CA ALA A 122 18.16 16.67 -1.38
C ALA A 122 16.76 16.12 -1.70
N GLY A 123 16.34 15.06 -1.00
CA GLY A 123 15.02 14.46 -1.18
C GLY A 123 13.88 15.38 -0.78
N TRP A 124 14.01 16.11 0.33
CA TRP A 124 12.99 17.07 0.79
C TRP A 124 12.78 18.21 -0.21
N ILE A 125 13.85 18.78 -0.76
CA ILE A 125 13.75 19.86 -1.74
C ILE A 125 13.24 19.34 -3.09
N ALA A 126 13.75 18.20 -3.55
CA ALA A 126 13.33 17.61 -4.82
C ALA A 126 11.86 17.15 -4.80
N SER A 127 11.28 16.90 -3.62
CA SER A 127 9.87 16.54 -3.50
C SER A 127 8.93 17.54 -4.18
N VAL A 128 9.27 18.84 -4.16
CA VAL A 128 8.50 19.92 -4.80
C VAL A 128 8.36 19.69 -6.31
N LEU A 129 9.42 19.19 -6.95
CA LEU A 129 9.40 18.85 -8.38
C LEU A 129 8.52 17.63 -8.66
N GLY A 130 8.27 16.79 -7.67
CA GLY A 130 7.42 15.60 -7.75
C GLY A 130 5.96 15.86 -8.16
N LEU A 131 5.52 17.11 -8.22
CA LEU A 131 4.22 17.53 -8.75
C LEU A 131 4.14 17.47 -10.29
N VAL A 132 5.27 17.57 -11.01
CA VAL A 132 5.34 17.71 -12.47
C VAL A 132 5.29 16.34 -13.20
N GLY A 133 4.47 15.42 -12.72
CA GLY A 133 4.29 14.09 -13.33
C GLY A 133 5.59 13.25 -13.39
N ILE A 134 5.86 12.62 -14.55
CA ILE A 134 7.01 11.70 -14.72
C ILE A 134 8.35 12.41 -14.56
N LEU A 135 8.47 13.66 -15.05
CA LEU A 135 9.69 14.47 -14.93
C LEU A 135 9.99 14.76 -13.45
N GLY A 136 8.95 15.01 -12.67
CA GLY A 136 9.05 15.17 -11.22
C GLY A 136 9.55 13.91 -10.51
N SER A 137 9.02 12.74 -10.88
CA SER A 137 9.48 11.47 -10.32
C SER A 137 10.95 11.17 -10.64
N LEU A 138 11.40 11.50 -11.86
CA LEU A 138 12.82 11.38 -12.24
C LEU A 138 13.71 12.34 -11.44
N ALA A 139 13.25 13.57 -11.18
CA ALA A 139 13.98 14.52 -10.35
C ALA A 139 14.11 14.03 -8.89
N VAL A 140 13.05 13.45 -8.33
CA VAL A 140 13.09 12.84 -6.99
C VAL A 140 14.05 11.65 -6.95
N LEU A 141 14.06 10.81 -8.00
CA LEU A 141 15.01 9.69 -8.09
C LEU A 141 16.46 10.18 -8.18
N ALA A 142 16.73 11.19 -9.00
CA ALA A 142 18.06 11.81 -9.09
C ALA A 142 18.49 12.39 -7.74
N ALA A 143 17.57 13.02 -7.01
CA ALA A 143 17.85 13.55 -5.68
C ALA A 143 18.08 12.46 -4.63
N ALA A 144 17.40 11.31 -4.74
CA ALA A 144 17.66 10.15 -3.89
C ALA A 144 19.09 9.61 -4.13
N ILE A 145 19.49 9.46 -5.39
CA ILE A 145 20.86 9.05 -5.76
C ILE A 145 21.88 10.07 -5.24
N TYR A 146 21.59 11.36 -5.38
CA TYR A 146 22.44 12.41 -4.85
C TYR A 146 22.51 12.40 -3.31
N GLY A 147 21.41 12.08 -2.62
CA GLY A 147 21.37 11.89 -1.18
C GLY A 147 22.30 10.76 -0.71
N ILE A 148 22.40 9.66 -1.48
CA ILE A 148 23.37 8.59 -1.22
C ILE A 148 24.80 9.13 -1.30
N TYR A 149 25.09 9.91 -2.34
CA TYR A 149 26.40 10.56 -2.49
C TYR A 149 26.72 11.50 -1.33
N LEU A 150 25.77 12.36 -0.92
CA LEU A 150 25.91 13.25 0.23
C LEU A 150 26.21 12.48 1.51
N LEU A 151 25.50 11.39 1.74
CA LEU A 151 25.69 10.55 2.92
C LEU A 151 27.07 9.87 2.91
N TYR A 152 27.51 9.38 1.76
CA TYR A 152 28.84 8.76 1.60
C TYR A 152 29.99 9.70 1.96
N ILE A 153 29.95 10.96 1.52
CA ILE A 153 31.00 11.95 1.84
C ILE A 153 30.79 12.61 3.22
N GLY A 154 29.56 12.61 3.73
CA GLY A 154 29.22 13.19 5.02
C GLY A 154 29.61 12.30 6.21
N LEU A 155 29.40 10.99 6.10
CA LEU A 155 29.68 10.03 7.19
C LEU A 155 31.12 10.09 7.72
N PRO A 156 32.18 10.13 6.89
CA PRO A 156 33.55 10.28 7.38
C PRO A 156 33.77 11.60 8.13
N SER A 157 33.10 12.67 7.72
CA SER A 157 33.28 13.99 8.31
C SER A 157 32.58 14.10 9.67
N THR A 158 31.39 13.52 9.81
CA THR A 158 30.56 13.64 11.02
C THR A 158 30.83 12.52 12.03
N MET A 159 30.87 11.27 11.57
CA MET A 159 31.04 10.07 12.41
C MET A 159 32.50 9.64 12.53
N LYS A 160 33.44 10.35 11.90
CA LYS A 160 34.89 10.07 11.91
C LYS A 160 35.25 8.64 11.51
N CYS A 161 34.47 8.01 10.65
CA CYS A 161 34.81 6.68 10.14
C CYS A 161 35.94 6.74 9.09
N PRO A 162 36.78 5.69 8.97
CA PRO A 162 37.76 5.60 7.90
C PRO A 162 37.09 5.64 6.52
N GLN A 163 37.68 6.37 5.56
CA GLN A 163 37.13 6.51 4.20
C GLN A 163 36.91 5.16 3.49
N GLU A 164 37.76 4.18 3.77
CA GLU A 164 37.66 2.81 3.23
C GLU A 164 36.37 2.11 3.66
N LYS A 165 35.86 2.40 4.87
CA LYS A 165 34.63 1.80 5.43
C LYS A 165 33.39 2.65 5.19
N ALA A 166 33.56 3.90 4.78
CA ALA A 166 32.47 4.84 4.51
C ALA A 166 31.47 4.32 3.47
N GLY A 167 31.97 3.63 2.44
CA GLY A 167 31.12 3.04 1.40
C GLY A 167 30.21 1.95 1.95
N GLY A 168 30.75 1.05 2.76
CA GLY A 168 29.97 0.01 3.43
C GLY A 168 28.96 0.58 4.43
N TYR A 169 29.37 1.60 5.19
CA TYR A 169 28.49 2.26 6.14
C TYR A 169 27.31 2.98 5.47
N ALA A 170 27.60 3.71 4.38
CA ALA A 170 26.56 4.33 3.57
C ALA A 170 25.62 3.27 2.96
N ALA A 171 26.17 2.20 2.38
CA ALA A 171 25.36 1.13 1.78
C ALA A 171 24.40 0.50 2.78
N VAL A 172 24.86 0.14 3.98
CA VAL A 172 23.99 -0.42 5.03
C VAL A 172 22.94 0.59 5.47
N THR A 173 23.33 1.86 5.66
CA THR A 173 22.38 2.92 6.03
C THR A 173 21.27 3.08 4.99
N ILE A 174 21.62 3.03 3.70
CA ILE A 174 20.65 3.12 2.60
C ILE A 174 19.75 1.88 2.52
N ILE A 175 20.28 0.68 2.74
CA ILE A 175 19.46 -0.55 2.81
C ILE A 175 18.42 -0.42 3.91
N VAL A 176 18.82 0.03 5.11
CA VAL A 176 17.88 0.23 6.21
C VAL A 176 16.86 1.33 5.86
N ALA A 177 17.29 2.44 5.26
CA ALA A 177 16.39 3.52 4.82
C ALA A 177 15.38 3.04 3.77
N PHE A 178 15.79 2.16 2.86
CA PHE A 178 14.92 1.54 1.88
C PHE A 178 13.88 0.63 2.55
N VAL A 179 14.31 -0.23 3.49
CA VAL A 179 13.38 -1.08 4.27
C VAL A 179 12.37 -0.24 5.04
N LEU A 180 12.80 0.82 5.73
CA LEU A 180 11.89 1.73 6.42
C LEU A 180 10.93 2.42 5.45
N SER A 181 11.38 2.80 4.26
CA SER A 181 10.52 3.40 3.23
C SER A 181 9.42 2.44 2.76
N LEU A 182 9.71 1.14 2.64
CA LEU A 182 8.70 0.13 2.33
C LEU A 182 7.68 -0.02 3.46
N VAL A 183 8.15 -0.05 4.71
CA VAL A 183 7.27 -0.11 5.90
C VAL A 183 6.36 1.11 5.96
N LEU A 184 6.90 2.30 5.74
CA LEU A 184 6.11 3.53 5.64
C LEU A 184 5.07 3.45 4.52
N GLY A 185 5.44 2.92 3.36
CA GLY A 185 4.50 2.71 2.25
C GLY A 185 3.32 1.83 2.65
N VAL A 186 3.57 0.71 3.33
CA VAL A 186 2.52 -0.20 3.82
C VAL A 186 1.62 0.46 4.88
N VAL A 187 2.22 1.16 5.84
CA VAL A 187 1.48 1.87 6.91
C VAL A 187 0.61 2.99 6.32
N LEU A 188 1.12 3.76 5.36
CA LEU A 188 0.34 4.82 4.72
C LEU A 188 -0.77 4.23 3.83
N ALA A 189 -0.51 3.12 3.16
CA ALA A 189 -1.51 2.44 2.34
C ALA A 189 -2.66 1.87 3.19
N SER A 190 -2.38 1.35 4.39
CA SER A 190 -3.42 0.87 5.32
C SER A 190 -4.26 2.00 5.91
N VAL A 191 -3.66 3.16 6.19
CA VAL A 191 -4.37 4.34 6.70
C VAL A 191 -5.30 4.98 5.65
N THR A 192 -4.90 4.97 4.38
CA THR A 192 -5.62 5.64 3.29
C THR A 192 -6.59 4.74 2.53
N GLY A 193 -6.65 3.44 2.86
CA GLY A 193 -7.41 2.44 2.08
C GLY A 193 -6.82 2.17 0.69
N LEU A 194 -5.69 2.81 0.34
CA LEU A 194 -4.98 2.59 -0.91
C LEU A 194 -4.42 1.16 -1.00
N SER A 195 -4.20 0.49 0.14
CA SER A 195 -3.86 -0.94 0.17
C SER A 195 -4.98 -1.82 -0.37
N ALA A 196 -6.25 -1.49 -0.13
CA ALA A 196 -7.39 -2.21 -0.70
C ALA A 196 -7.55 -1.91 -2.20
N ALA A 197 -7.28 -0.67 -2.62
CA ALA A 197 -7.30 -0.27 -4.03
C ALA A 197 -6.13 -0.90 -4.83
N MET A 198 -4.92 -0.97 -4.26
CA MET A 198 -3.74 -1.56 -4.90
C MET A 198 -3.72 -3.10 -4.79
N SER A 199 -4.25 -3.67 -3.71
CA SER A 199 -4.55 -5.11 -3.61
C SER A 199 -5.60 -5.50 -4.65
N GLY A 200 -6.69 -4.74 -4.76
CA GLY A 200 -7.71 -4.91 -5.80
C GLY A 200 -7.19 -4.67 -7.22
N ALA A 201 -6.16 -3.84 -7.40
CA ALA A 201 -5.48 -3.63 -8.69
C ALA A 201 -4.40 -4.69 -8.99
N MET A 202 -3.81 -5.36 -7.99
CA MET A 202 -2.91 -6.49 -8.21
C MET A 202 -3.67 -7.81 -8.38
N THR A 203 -4.78 -8.01 -7.66
CA THR A 203 -5.69 -9.14 -7.87
C THR A 203 -6.60 -8.94 -9.09
N GLY A 204 -6.98 -7.69 -9.39
CA GLY A 204 -7.69 -7.29 -10.61
C GLY A 204 -6.77 -7.03 -11.81
N GLY A 205 -5.47 -6.83 -11.59
CA GLY A 205 -4.44 -6.64 -12.62
C GLY A 205 -4.02 -7.93 -13.31
N LEU A 206 -4.39 -9.09 -12.76
CA LEU A 206 -4.42 -10.35 -13.51
C LEU A 206 -5.53 -10.39 -14.56
N HIS A 207 -6.44 -9.39 -14.56
CA HIS A 207 -7.64 -9.31 -15.40
C HIS A 207 -7.72 -8.03 -16.27
N SER A 208 -6.60 -7.33 -16.50
CA SER A 208 -6.62 -6.17 -17.41
C SER A 208 -5.34 -6.03 -18.23
N SER A 209 -5.16 -6.96 -19.15
CA SER A 209 -4.72 -6.62 -20.50
C SER A 209 -5.68 -7.27 -21.51
N SER A 210 -6.31 -6.40 -22.31
CA SER A 210 -7.30 -6.66 -23.37
C SER A 210 -8.75 -6.90 -22.92
N THR A 211 -9.60 -5.92 -23.24
CA THR A 211 -11.04 -6.09 -23.45
C THR A 211 -11.23 -7.06 -24.61
N TYR A 212 -11.07 -8.36 -24.34
CA TYR A 212 -11.63 -9.41 -25.16
C TYR A 212 -12.89 -9.88 -24.43
N THR A 213 -14.06 -9.46 -24.89
CA THR A 213 -15.30 -10.16 -24.52
C THR A 213 -15.17 -11.57 -25.10
N PRO A 214 -15.00 -12.62 -24.28
CA PRO A 214 -14.96 -13.97 -24.81
C PRO A 214 -16.29 -14.19 -25.52
N ASP A 215 -16.22 -14.71 -26.74
CA ASP A 215 -17.40 -15.05 -27.51
C ASP A 215 -18.33 -15.91 -26.64
N LYS A 216 -19.63 -15.62 -26.63
CA LYS A 216 -20.58 -16.22 -25.66
C LYS A 216 -20.63 -17.75 -25.77
N ASP A 217 -20.19 -18.27 -26.91
CA ASP A 217 -20.16 -19.69 -27.24
C ASP A 217 -18.81 -20.37 -26.95
N SER A 218 -17.86 -19.64 -26.35
CA SER A 218 -16.54 -20.18 -25.99
C SER A 218 -16.47 -20.62 -24.52
N ALA A 219 -15.72 -21.68 -24.25
CA ALA A 219 -15.57 -22.26 -22.91
C ALA A 219 -15.11 -21.23 -21.85
N LEU A 220 -14.37 -20.21 -22.27
CA LEU A 220 -13.91 -19.12 -21.41
C LEU A 220 -15.02 -18.10 -21.09
N GLY A 221 -15.96 -17.86 -22.03
CA GLY A 221 -17.17 -17.06 -21.80
C GLY A 221 -18.14 -17.74 -20.83
N ALA A 222 -18.27 -19.06 -20.95
CA ALA A 222 -19.03 -19.87 -19.99
C ALA A 222 -18.42 -19.79 -18.58
N LEU A 223 -17.08 -19.82 -18.47
CA LEU A 223 -16.38 -19.71 -17.19
C LEU A 223 -16.50 -18.30 -16.58
N ALA A 224 -16.44 -17.24 -17.39
CA ALA A 224 -16.65 -15.88 -16.93
C ALA A 224 -18.09 -15.65 -16.42
N ALA A 225 -19.09 -16.20 -17.14
CA ALA A 225 -20.48 -16.18 -16.69
C ALA A 225 -20.69 -17.01 -15.42
N MET A 226 -19.95 -18.12 -15.27
CA MET A 226 -19.94 -18.94 -14.05
C MET A 226 -19.36 -18.17 -12.87
N GLY A 227 -18.26 -17.44 -13.06
CA GLY A 227 -17.66 -16.57 -12.04
C GLY A 227 -18.61 -15.48 -11.55
N GLN A 228 -19.28 -14.79 -12.48
CA GLN A 228 -20.28 -13.78 -12.12
C GLN A 228 -21.50 -14.39 -11.38
N ARG A 229 -21.94 -15.60 -11.76
CA ARG A 229 -23.02 -16.32 -11.06
C ARG A 229 -22.60 -16.77 -9.67
N ALA A 230 -21.34 -17.20 -9.50
CA ALA A 230 -20.79 -17.57 -8.20
C ALA A 230 -20.70 -16.36 -7.26
N ASP A 231 -20.26 -15.20 -7.76
CA ASP A 231 -20.22 -13.94 -6.99
C ASP A 231 -21.62 -13.42 -6.60
N ALA A 232 -22.60 -13.58 -7.48
CA ALA A 232 -23.98 -13.23 -7.17
C ALA A 232 -24.61 -14.21 -6.15
N ALA A 233 -24.29 -15.50 -6.26
CA ALA A 233 -24.77 -16.53 -5.33
C ALA A 233 -24.14 -16.38 -3.94
N SER A 234 -22.84 -16.08 -3.84
CA SER A 234 -22.15 -15.87 -2.56
C SER A 234 -22.74 -14.68 -1.80
N LYS A 235 -22.95 -13.53 -2.47
CA LYS A 235 -23.58 -12.35 -1.86
C LYS A 235 -25.01 -12.60 -1.38
N LYS A 236 -25.80 -13.38 -2.14
CA LYS A 236 -27.14 -13.77 -1.71
C LYS A 236 -27.13 -14.73 -0.53
N LEU A 237 -26.15 -15.63 -0.46
CA LEU A 237 -26.01 -16.59 0.63
C LEU A 237 -25.56 -15.91 1.93
N GLU A 238 -24.66 -14.92 1.84
CA GLU A 238 -24.30 -14.05 2.97
C GLU A 238 -25.45 -13.20 3.46
N ALA A 239 -26.27 -12.65 2.55
CA ALA A 239 -27.48 -11.91 2.91
C ALA A 239 -28.53 -12.82 3.57
N ALA A 240 -28.72 -14.04 3.03
CA ALA A 240 -29.65 -15.01 3.58
C ALA A 240 -29.21 -15.53 4.96
N GLN A 241 -27.91 -15.81 5.15
CA GLN A 241 -27.33 -16.17 6.45
C GLN A 241 -27.50 -15.07 7.50
N LYS A 242 -27.33 -13.80 7.11
CA LYS A 242 -27.55 -12.67 8.02
C LYS A 242 -29.03 -12.42 8.34
N SER A 243 -29.94 -12.77 7.42
CA SER A 243 -31.38 -12.59 7.60
C SER A 243 -32.04 -13.65 8.48
N GLY A 244 -31.40 -14.80 8.70
CA GLY A 244 -31.95 -15.91 9.50
C GLY A 244 -33.21 -16.57 8.93
N ASP A 245 -33.58 -16.24 7.69
CA ASP A 245 -34.81 -16.71 7.05
C ASP A 245 -34.56 -18.03 6.30
N ALA A 246 -35.15 -19.12 6.81
CA ALA A 246 -34.92 -20.48 6.33
C ALA A 246 -35.31 -20.68 4.85
N ASN A 247 -36.31 -19.92 4.36
CA ASN A 247 -36.75 -19.99 2.96
C ASN A 247 -35.74 -19.31 2.02
N ALA A 248 -35.13 -18.20 2.46
CA ALA A 248 -34.13 -17.49 1.68
C ALA A 248 -32.81 -18.29 1.58
N GLN A 249 -32.43 -19.01 2.65
CA GLN A 249 -31.29 -19.91 2.64
C GLN A 249 -31.49 -21.11 1.71
N ALA A 250 -32.69 -21.71 1.69
CA ALA A 250 -33.01 -22.82 0.79
C ALA A 250 -32.96 -22.38 -0.69
N GLN A 251 -33.47 -21.20 -1.02
CA GLN A 251 -33.38 -20.63 -2.37
C GLN A 251 -31.95 -20.29 -2.77
N ALA A 252 -31.15 -19.70 -1.87
CA ALA A 252 -29.76 -19.36 -2.14
C ALA A 252 -28.89 -20.62 -2.33
N ALA A 253 -29.13 -21.67 -1.53
CA ALA A 253 -28.45 -22.96 -1.68
C ALA A 253 -28.82 -23.66 -2.99
N GLY A 254 -30.11 -23.64 -3.39
CA GLY A 254 -30.55 -24.20 -4.67
C GLY A 254 -29.96 -23.46 -5.89
N GLN A 255 -29.86 -22.13 -5.83
CA GLN A 255 -29.20 -21.33 -6.87
C GLN A 255 -27.70 -21.59 -6.94
N MET A 256 -27.04 -21.79 -5.80
CA MET A 256 -25.62 -22.14 -5.75
C MET A 256 -25.36 -23.54 -6.34
N LEU A 257 -26.21 -24.53 -6.01
CA LEU A 257 -26.10 -25.87 -6.55
C LEU A 257 -26.28 -25.89 -8.08
N GLY A 258 -27.26 -25.14 -8.60
CA GLY A 258 -27.48 -24.98 -10.05
C GLY A 258 -26.33 -24.25 -10.76
N ALA A 259 -25.69 -23.30 -10.08
CA ALA A 259 -24.53 -22.60 -10.61
C ALA A 259 -23.26 -23.47 -10.65
N VAL A 260 -23.06 -24.36 -9.66
CA VAL A 260 -21.90 -25.25 -9.57
C VAL A 260 -22.01 -26.44 -10.53
N LEU A 261 -23.21 -26.96 -10.76
CA LEU A 261 -23.43 -28.11 -11.65
C LEU A 261 -23.61 -27.71 -13.13
N GLY A 262 -23.49 -26.43 -13.47
CA GLY A 262 -23.53 -25.92 -14.86
C GLY A 262 -24.90 -25.99 -15.54
N GLY A 263 -25.96 -26.35 -14.81
CA GLY A 263 -27.33 -26.47 -15.33
C GLY A 263 -28.18 -25.26 -14.95
N GLY A 264 -28.30 -24.29 -15.85
CA GLY A 264 -29.15 -23.10 -15.69
C GLY A 264 -30.66 -23.35 -15.75
N ALA A 265 -31.16 -24.49 -15.28
CA ALA A 265 -32.58 -24.73 -15.10
C ALA A 265 -32.89 -24.62 -13.61
N GLN A 266 -33.89 -23.79 -13.26
CA GLN A 266 -34.46 -23.82 -11.92
C GLN A 266 -34.86 -25.26 -11.62
N VAL A 267 -34.29 -25.84 -10.56
CA VAL A 267 -34.81 -27.09 -10.01
C VAL A 267 -36.10 -26.71 -9.29
N GLU A 268 -37.16 -26.61 -10.08
CA GLU A 268 -38.51 -26.53 -9.59
C GLU A 268 -38.83 -27.89 -8.97
N ALA A 269 -39.03 -27.93 -7.65
CA ALA A 269 -39.46 -29.13 -6.96
C ALA A 269 -40.79 -29.56 -7.59
N LEU A 270 -40.79 -30.68 -8.32
CA LEU A 270 -41.99 -31.20 -8.96
C LEU A 270 -43.08 -31.40 -7.90
N ALA A 271 -44.20 -30.70 -8.07
CA ALA A 271 -45.37 -30.89 -7.25
C ALA A 271 -45.86 -32.36 -7.36
N PRO A 272 -46.28 -32.98 -6.25
CA PRO A 272 -46.63 -34.40 -6.17
C PRO A 272 -47.77 -34.85 -7.09
N ASP A 273 -48.53 -33.91 -7.67
CA ASP A 273 -49.56 -34.20 -8.67
C ASP A 273 -49.00 -34.69 -10.02
N ALA A 274 -47.74 -34.39 -10.34
CA ALA A 274 -47.09 -34.85 -11.58
C ALA A 274 -46.67 -36.33 -11.54
N LEU A 275 -46.66 -36.96 -10.36
CA LEU A 275 -46.28 -38.38 -10.16
C LEU A 275 -47.49 -39.34 -10.14
N LYS A 276 -48.72 -38.81 -10.21
CA LYS A 276 -49.95 -39.63 -10.32
C LYS A 276 -50.03 -40.55 -11.56
N PRO A 277 -49.56 -40.19 -12.76
CA PRO A 277 -49.66 -41.07 -13.93
C PRO A 277 -48.65 -42.22 -13.94
N PHE A 278 -47.62 -42.17 -13.07
CA PHE A 278 -46.48 -43.09 -13.10
C PHE A 278 -46.44 -44.08 -11.94
N VAL A 279 -47.46 -44.09 -11.08
CA VAL A 279 -47.57 -45.04 -9.97
C VAL A 279 -48.90 -45.79 -10.08
N PRO A 280 -48.90 -47.12 -10.25
CA PRO A 280 -50.14 -47.89 -10.37
C PRO A 280 -50.93 -47.86 -9.06
N ASP A 281 -52.26 -47.77 -9.16
CA ASP A 281 -53.19 -47.70 -8.00
C ASP A 281 -53.19 -48.98 -7.14
N THR A 282 -52.58 -50.06 -7.63
CA THR A 282 -52.46 -51.34 -6.96
C THR A 282 -51.07 -51.93 -7.19
N LEU A 283 -50.42 -52.33 -6.08
CA LEU A 283 -49.21 -53.15 -6.09
C LEU A 283 -49.57 -54.47 -5.39
N GLY A 284 -49.60 -55.57 -6.14
CA GLY A 284 -49.87 -56.90 -5.57
C GLY A 284 -51.28 -57.10 -5.01
N GLY A 285 -52.31 -56.44 -5.55
CA GLY A 285 -53.72 -56.70 -5.20
C GLY A 285 -54.29 -55.96 -3.99
N LEU A 286 -53.55 -55.00 -3.41
CA LEU A 286 -54.02 -54.14 -2.32
C LEU A 286 -54.19 -52.68 -2.79
N PRO A 287 -55.35 -52.03 -2.52
CA PRO A 287 -55.59 -50.64 -2.93
C PRO A 287 -54.86 -49.65 -2.04
N ARG A 288 -54.33 -48.59 -2.65
CA ARG A 288 -53.53 -47.55 -1.99
C ARG A 288 -54.38 -46.59 -1.16
N THR A 289 -53.96 -46.30 0.08
CA THR A 289 -54.71 -45.44 1.02
C THR A 289 -54.03 -44.11 1.39
N GLY A 290 -52.86 -43.77 0.82
CA GLY A 290 -52.25 -42.44 1.00
C GLY A 290 -50.79 -42.31 0.52
N PHE A 291 -50.25 -41.08 0.61
CA PHE A 291 -48.84 -40.73 0.40
C PHE A 291 -48.27 -40.15 1.70
N SER A 292 -47.12 -40.64 2.18
CA SER A 292 -46.35 -39.99 3.26
C SER A 292 -44.85 -40.04 2.95
N GLU A 293 -44.14 -38.94 3.21
CA GLU A 293 -42.69 -38.82 3.05
C GLU A 293 -41.97 -39.09 4.38
N GLY A 294 -41.02 -40.03 4.39
CA GLY A 294 -40.08 -40.26 5.48
C GLY A 294 -38.66 -39.87 5.05
N ARG A 295 -38.13 -38.78 5.61
CA ARG A 295 -36.76 -38.31 5.34
C ARG A 295 -35.77 -39.17 6.15
N ILE A 296 -35.10 -40.12 5.51
CA ILE A 296 -34.00 -40.86 6.16
C ILE A 296 -32.76 -39.96 6.14
N GLN A 297 -32.36 -39.47 7.32
CA GLN A 297 -31.06 -38.84 7.53
C GLN A 297 -30.03 -39.94 7.79
N ALA A 298 -28.96 -39.96 6.99
CA ALA A 298 -27.68 -40.58 7.31
C ALA A 298 -26.59 -39.69 6.69
#